data_AF-A0A935U2J6-F1
#
_entry.id   AF-A0A935U2J6-F1
#
_cell.length_a   1.000
_cell.length_b   1.000
_cell.length_c   1.000
_cell.angle_alpha   90.00
_cell.angle_beta   90.00
_cell.angle_gamma   90.00
#
_symmetry.space_group_name_H-M   'P 1'
#
loop_
_entity.id
_entity.type
_entity.pdbx_description
1 polymer ?
#
loop_
_entity_poly.entity_id
_entity_poly.type
_entity_poly.pdbx_seq_one_letter_code
_entity_poly.pdbx_strand_id
1 'polypeptide(L)'
;MCCTTDPPSRRCEDEADEFAGEFLMPANDIRHQFSSRTDLNDLAQLKLHWRVSMQALLSRALVVGRITKAHNTRLWKLISMHGYRRCEPNGFRLEQAGLLAEMVRVHTEKLEFSLDDLCDLLGIEAEEVRLLYRPYTASEDPVAKQVPHLRLVE
;
A
#
# COMPACT_ATOMS: atom_id res chain seq x y z
N MET A 1 -9.50 -31.10 5.36
CA MET A 1 -9.52 -30.49 4.02
C MET A 1 -8.09 -30.11 3.67
N CYS A 2 -7.52 -30.71 2.63
CA CYS A 2 -6.11 -30.53 2.25
C CYS A 2 -5.82 -29.07 1.88
N CYS A 3 -4.95 -28.42 2.64
CA CYS A 3 -4.11 -27.35 2.12
C CYS A 3 -2.97 -28.01 1.33
N THR A 4 -3.18 -28.29 0.06
CA THR A 4 -2.08 -28.72 -0.82
C THR A 4 -1.32 -27.46 -1.21
N THR A 5 -0.14 -27.28 -0.63
CA THR A 5 0.85 -26.26 -1.00
C THR A 5 1.51 -26.63 -2.33
N ASP A 6 0.76 -26.55 -3.43
CA ASP A 6 1.36 -26.49 -4.75
C ASP A 6 1.67 -25.02 -5.08
N PRO A 7 2.84 -24.71 -5.67
CA PRO A 7 3.12 -23.35 -6.12
C PRO A 7 2.04 -22.93 -7.13
N PRO A 8 1.55 -21.68 -7.07
CA PRO A 8 0.50 -21.22 -7.97
C PRO A 8 0.96 -21.42 -9.42
N SER A 9 0.07 -21.98 -10.24
CA SER A 9 0.35 -22.11 -11.68
C SER A 9 0.50 -20.72 -12.31
N ARG A 10 1.24 -20.59 -13.41
CA ARG A 10 1.36 -19.30 -14.14
C ARG A 10 0.02 -18.65 -14.43
N ARG A 11 -0.99 -19.46 -14.75
CA ARG A 11 -2.34 -18.96 -15.00
C ARG A 11 -2.97 -18.31 -13.75
N CYS A 12 -2.72 -18.88 -12.57
CA CYS A 12 -3.18 -18.29 -11.31
C CYS A 12 -2.48 -16.97 -11.02
N GLU A 13 -1.20 -16.85 -11.36
CA GLU A 13 -0.45 -15.58 -11.25
C GLU A 13 -1.01 -14.55 -12.23
N ASP A 14 -1.24 -14.91 -13.50
CA ASP A 14 -1.82 -14.02 -14.52
C ASP A 14 -3.23 -13.52 -14.10
N GLU A 15 -4.08 -14.42 -13.60
CA GLU A 15 -5.43 -14.08 -13.09
C GLU A 15 -5.36 -13.15 -11.86
N ALA A 16 -4.39 -13.37 -10.97
CA ALA A 16 -4.17 -12.51 -9.80
C ALA A 16 -3.65 -11.12 -10.20
N ASP A 17 -2.73 -11.05 -11.16
CA ASP A 17 -2.21 -9.79 -11.70
C ASP A 17 -3.31 -8.98 -12.41
N GLU A 18 -4.20 -9.64 -13.16
CA GLU A 18 -5.36 -9.00 -13.78
C GLU A 18 -6.32 -8.44 -12.72
N PHE A 19 -6.65 -9.23 -11.70
CA PHE A 19 -7.48 -8.82 -10.58
C PHE A 19 -6.88 -7.62 -9.84
N ALA A 20 -5.60 -7.71 -9.44
CA ALA A 20 -4.91 -6.65 -8.73
C ALA A 20 -4.82 -5.36 -9.56
N GLY A 21 -4.56 -5.50 -10.87
CA GLY A 21 -4.53 -4.38 -11.80
C GLY A 21 -5.86 -3.63 -11.87
N GLU A 22 -6.99 -4.34 -11.93
CA GLU A 22 -8.32 -3.71 -11.94
C GLU A 22 -8.71 -3.14 -10.58
N PHE A 23 -8.41 -3.86 -9.50
CA PHE A 23 -8.71 -3.43 -8.13
C PHE A 23 -7.94 -2.15 -7.74
N LEU A 24 -6.64 -2.09 -8.06
CA LEU A 24 -5.79 -0.96 -7.70
C LEU A 24 -5.92 0.21 -8.68
N MET A 25 -6.15 -0.07 -9.96
CA MET A 25 -6.12 0.93 -11.03
C MET A 25 -7.24 0.68 -12.06
N PRO A 26 -8.52 0.93 -11.72
CA PRO A 26 -9.66 0.61 -12.59
C PRO A 26 -9.50 1.14 -14.01
N ALA A 27 -9.87 0.34 -15.01
CA ALA A 27 -9.56 0.62 -16.41
C ALA A 27 -10.24 1.90 -16.88
N ASN A 28 -11.48 2.11 -16.44
CA ASN A 28 -12.26 3.30 -16.78
C ASN A 28 -11.61 4.59 -16.25
N ASP A 29 -10.95 4.50 -15.10
CA ASP A 29 -10.40 5.65 -14.39
C ASP A 29 -8.96 5.95 -14.82
N ILE A 30 -8.11 4.94 -14.99
CA ILE A 30 -6.70 5.19 -15.32
C ILE A 30 -6.45 5.40 -16.81
N ARG A 31 -7.32 4.85 -17.67
CA ARG A 31 -7.04 4.78 -19.11
C ARG A 31 -6.85 6.14 -19.77
N HIS A 32 -7.51 7.20 -19.31
CA HIS A 32 -7.36 8.55 -19.89
C HIS A 32 -6.12 9.28 -19.40
N GLN A 33 -5.46 8.78 -18.35
CA GLN A 33 -4.24 9.36 -17.79
C GLN A 33 -2.98 8.91 -18.55
N PHE A 34 -3.10 7.86 -19.37
CA PHE A 34 -2.04 7.41 -20.27
C PHE A 34 -2.23 7.95 -21.69
N SER A 35 -1.12 8.28 -22.34
CA SER A 35 -1.06 8.60 -23.77
C SER A 35 -0.20 7.59 -24.55
N SER A 36 -0.23 7.65 -25.88
CA SER A 36 0.68 6.85 -26.73
C SER A 36 2.16 7.22 -26.55
N ARG A 37 2.42 8.40 -25.95
CA ARG A 37 3.75 8.96 -25.65
C ARG A 37 4.14 8.85 -24.18
N THR A 38 3.35 8.17 -23.34
CA THR A 38 3.63 7.97 -21.91
C THR A 38 5.10 7.62 -21.68
N ASP A 39 5.79 8.38 -20.85
CA ASP A 39 7.20 8.17 -20.53
C ASP A 39 7.43 7.82 -19.04
N LEU A 40 8.69 7.69 -18.62
CA LEU A 40 8.99 7.36 -17.22
C LEU A 40 8.62 8.47 -16.23
N ASN A 41 8.63 9.73 -16.65
CA ASN A 41 8.26 10.84 -15.77
C ASN A 41 6.75 10.82 -15.53
N ASP A 42 5.95 10.56 -16.56
CA ASP A 42 4.50 10.36 -16.42
C ASP A 42 4.18 9.26 -15.39
N LEU A 43 4.86 8.11 -15.48
CA LEU A 43 4.71 7.01 -14.52
C LEU A 43 5.15 7.41 -13.10
N ALA A 44 6.22 8.20 -12.97
CA ALA A 44 6.72 8.67 -11.68
C ALA A 44 5.79 9.70 -11.01
N GLN A 45 4.96 10.41 -11.79
CA GLN A 45 3.91 11.28 -11.25
C GLN A 45 2.66 10.46 -10.89
N LEU A 46 2.23 9.57 -11.78
CA LEU A 46 1.03 8.76 -11.58
C LEU A 46 1.12 7.85 -10.36
N LYS A 47 2.32 7.33 -10.04
CA LYS A 47 2.49 6.49 -8.84
C LYS A 47 2.17 7.19 -7.53
N LEU A 48 2.25 8.51 -7.47
CA LEU A 48 1.91 9.27 -6.26
C LEU A 48 0.41 9.30 -6.01
N HIS A 49 -0.38 9.32 -7.09
CA HIS A 49 -1.84 9.28 -7.02
C HIS A 49 -2.33 7.86 -6.77
N TRP A 50 -1.90 6.90 -7.59
CA TRP A 50 -2.36 5.51 -7.53
C TRP A 50 -1.69 4.69 -6.42
N ARG A 51 -0.59 5.18 -5.84
CA ARG A 51 0.17 4.53 -4.76
C ARG A 51 0.61 3.09 -5.08
N VAL A 52 1.04 2.88 -6.31
CA VAL A 52 1.61 1.62 -6.81
C VAL A 52 3.02 1.87 -7.38
N SER A 53 3.70 0.81 -7.82
CA SER A 53 5.00 0.95 -8.48
C SER A 53 4.87 1.49 -9.91
N MET A 54 5.94 2.09 -10.44
CA MET A 54 6.04 2.45 -11.86
C MET A 54 5.90 1.21 -12.76
N GLN A 55 6.37 0.06 -12.29
CA GLN A 55 6.23 -1.21 -13.02
C GLN A 55 4.77 -1.66 -13.15
N ALA A 56 3.98 -1.50 -12.08
CA ALA A 56 2.56 -1.81 -12.10
C ALA A 56 1.83 -0.89 -13.09
N LEU A 57 2.11 0.41 -13.06
CA LEU A 57 1.56 1.38 -14.01
C LEU A 57 1.94 1.08 -15.45
N LEU A 58 3.21 0.72 -15.71
CA LEU A 58 3.67 0.36 -17.05
C LEU A 58 2.96 -0.89 -17.58
N SER A 59 2.83 -1.92 -16.74
CA SER A 59 2.09 -3.14 -17.08
C SER A 59 0.62 -2.82 -17.35
N ARG A 60 0.01 -1.98 -16.52
CA ARG A 60 -1.37 -1.53 -16.67
C ARG A 60 -1.59 -0.77 -17.96
N ALA A 61 -0.70 0.16 -18.33
CA ALA A 61 -0.78 0.93 -19.57
C ALA A 61 -0.77 0.03 -20.82
N LEU A 62 -0.03 -1.09 -20.77
CA LEU A 62 -0.05 -2.09 -21.83
C LEU A 62 -1.37 -2.86 -21.86
N VAL A 63 -1.86 -3.32 -20.70
CA VAL A 63 -3.11 -4.09 -20.57
C VAL A 63 -4.32 -3.30 -21.08
N VAL A 64 -4.43 -2.00 -20.73
CA VAL A 64 -5.54 -1.14 -21.21
C VAL A 64 -5.36 -0.65 -22.65
N GLY A 65 -4.29 -1.08 -23.34
CA GLY A 65 -4.03 -0.78 -24.75
C GLY A 65 -3.63 0.67 -25.03
N ARG A 66 -3.03 1.37 -24.06
CA ARG A 66 -2.60 2.78 -24.24
C ARG A 66 -1.19 2.94 -24.76
N ILE A 67 -0.35 1.92 -24.58
CA ILE A 67 0.99 1.84 -25.18
C ILE A 67 1.13 0.55 -25.99
N THR A 68 2.04 0.58 -26.97
CA THR A 68 2.34 -0.61 -27.77
C THR A 68 3.33 -1.53 -27.04
N LYS A 69 3.39 -2.82 -27.43
CA LYS A 69 4.40 -3.76 -26.92
C LYS A 69 5.83 -3.24 -27.10
N ALA A 70 6.13 -2.63 -28.25
CA ALA A 70 7.45 -2.06 -28.53
C ALA A 70 7.79 -0.90 -27.59
N HIS A 71 6.82 -0.01 -27.32
CA HIS A 71 6.99 1.07 -26.36
C HIS A 71 7.19 0.50 -24.94
N ASN A 72 6.35 -0.45 -24.52
CA ASN A 72 6.50 -1.14 -23.24
C ASN A 72 7.90 -1.75 -23.05
N THR A 73 8.40 -2.50 -24.03
CA THR A 73 9.76 -3.08 -23.99
C THR A 73 10.84 -2.01 -23.85
N ARG A 74 10.70 -0.86 -24.52
CA ARG A 74 11.62 0.26 -24.37
C ARG A 74 11.61 0.83 -22.95
N LEU A 75 10.43 1.09 -22.38
CA LEU A 75 10.31 1.62 -21.02
C LEU A 75 10.87 0.66 -19.97
N TRP A 76 10.66 -0.65 -20.13
CA TRP A 76 11.27 -1.67 -19.26
C TRP A 76 12.80 -1.66 -19.29
N LYS A 77 13.40 -1.44 -20.47
CA LYS A 77 14.86 -1.28 -20.59
C LYS A 77 15.32 -0.03 -19.85
N LEU A 78 14.59 1.09 -19.97
CA LEU A 78 14.92 2.32 -19.26
C LEU A 78 14.78 2.17 -17.74
N ILE A 79 13.72 1.52 -17.24
CA ILE A 79 13.56 1.18 -15.82
C ILE A 79 14.75 0.38 -15.31
N SER A 80 15.22 -0.60 -16.08
CA SER A 80 16.37 -1.43 -15.69
C SER A 80 17.67 -0.63 -15.71
N MET A 81 17.88 0.20 -16.73
CA MET A 81 19.06 1.06 -16.89
C MET A 81 19.20 2.08 -15.74
N HIS A 82 18.09 2.67 -15.30
CA HIS A 82 18.08 3.63 -14.20
C HIS A 82 18.07 2.96 -12.80
N GLY A 83 18.05 1.63 -12.73
CA GLY A 83 18.00 0.91 -11.44
C GLY A 83 16.64 0.95 -10.73
N TYR A 84 15.58 1.41 -11.41
CA TYR A 84 14.26 1.63 -10.83
C TYR A 84 13.51 0.35 -10.44
N ARG A 85 14.04 -0.83 -10.80
CA ARG A 85 13.53 -2.11 -10.27
C ARG A 85 13.76 -2.26 -8.77
N ARG A 86 14.75 -1.57 -8.21
CA ARG A 86 15.11 -1.63 -6.79
C ARG A 86 14.75 -0.35 -6.04
N CYS A 87 14.97 0.80 -6.66
CA CYS A 87 14.70 2.09 -6.05
C CYS A 87 14.06 2.99 -7.09
N GLU A 88 12.74 3.16 -6.98
CA GLU A 88 12.00 4.07 -7.85
C GLU A 88 12.16 5.53 -7.37
N PRO A 89 12.12 6.50 -8.29
CA PRO A 89 12.01 7.91 -7.92
C PRO A 89 10.67 8.19 -7.22
N ASN A 90 10.63 9.30 -6.48
CA ASN A 90 9.44 9.83 -5.82
C ASN A 90 8.72 8.80 -4.94
N GLY A 91 9.33 8.47 -3.81
CA GLY A 91 8.67 7.65 -2.79
C GLY A 91 7.47 8.37 -2.17
N PHE A 92 6.42 7.63 -1.84
CA PHE A 92 5.32 8.11 -1.02
C PHE A 92 5.36 7.43 0.34
N ARG A 93 4.83 8.11 1.36
CA ARG A 93 4.76 7.56 2.71
C ARG A 93 3.84 6.35 2.71
N LEU A 94 4.31 5.23 3.25
CA LEU A 94 3.47 4.06 3.46
C LEU A 94 2.36 4.38 4.47
N GLU A 95 1.17 3.85 4.21
CA GLU A 95 0.10 3.92 5.19
C GLU A 95 0.46 3.05 6.39
N GLN A 96 0.20 3.58 7.58
CA GLN A 96 0.40 2.86 8.84
C GLN A 96 -0.97 2.52 9.42
N ALA A 97 -1.15 1.28 9.84
CA ALA A 97 -2.37 0.84 10.50
C ALA A 97 -2.50 1.53 11.86
N GLY A 98 -3.35 2.55 11.96
CA GLY A 98 -3.56 3.32 13.20
C GLY A 98 -4.75 2.87 14.04
N LEU A 99 -5.69 2.12 13.46
CA LEU A 99 -6.96 1.79 14.12
C LEU A 99 -6.76 0.95 15.39
N LEU A 100 -5.88 -0.06 15.32
CA LEU A 100 -5.59 -0.92 16.46
C LEU A 100 -4.96 -0.14 17.61
N ALA A 101 -4.01 0.74 17.27
CA ALA A 101 -3.37 1.64 18.23
C ALA A 101 -4.40 2.53 18.92
N GLU A 102 -5.31 3.11 18.13
CA GLU A 102 -6.37 3.95 18.64
C GLU A 102 -7.37 3.19 19.52
N MET A 103 -7.75 1.97 19.13
CA MET A 103 -8.63 1.11 19.92
C MET A 103 -8.01 0.80 21.28
N VAL A 104 -6.76 0.34 21.32
CA VAL A 104 -6.05 0.05 22.57
C VAL A 104 -5.98 1.30 23.44
N ARG A 105 -5.56 2.43 22.88
CA ARG A 105 -5.47 3.71 23.59
C ARG A 105 -6.80 4.15 24.19
N VAL A 106 -7.90 4.03 23.45
CA VAL A 106 -9.23 4.41 23.96
C VAL A 106 -9.63 3.54 25.15
N HIS A 107 -9.37 2.23 25.10
CA HIS A 107 -9.73 1.34 26.21
C HIS A 107 -8.86 1.59 27.45
N THR A 108 -7.56 1.82 27.29
CA THR A 108 -6.65 2.04 28.42
C THR A 108 -6.74 3.46 29.00
N GLU A 109 -6.85 4.49 28.17
CA GLU A 109 -6.79 5.89 28.63
C GLU A 109 -8.15 6.51 28.93
N LYS A 110 -9.20 6.14 28.19
CA LYS A 110 -10.54 6.75 28.36
C LYS A 110 -11.49 5.87 29.15
N LEU A 111 -11.43 4.56 28.93
CA LEU A 111 -12.28 3.59 29.63
C LEU A 111 -11.58 2.99 30.85
N GLU A 112 -10.30 3.34 31.06
CA GLU A 112 -9.49 2.93 32.21
C GLU A 112 -9.39 1.41 32.38
N PHE A 113 -9.43 0.66 31.27
CA PHE A 113 -9.27 -0.79 31.29
C PHE A 113 -7.87 -1.14 31.79
N SER A 114 -7.83 -1.97 32.84
CA SER A 114 -6.61 -2.57 33.31
C SER A 114 -6.12 -3.66 32.36
N LEU A 115 -4.91 -4.17 32.61
CA LEU A 115 -4.41 -5.32 31.85
C LEU A 115 -5.32 -6.53 32.02
N ASP A 116 -5.87 -6.75 33.22
CA ASP A 116 -6.74 -7.88 33.51
C ASP A 116 -8.07 -7.74 32.75
N ASP A 117 -8.64 -6.53 32.67
CA ASP A 117 -9.84 -6.26 31.88
C ASP A 117 -9.62 -6.55 30.39
N LEU A 118 -8.42 -6.25 29.87
CA LEU A 118 -8.05 -6.57 28.49
C LEU A 118 -7.87 -8.07 28.28
N CYS A 119 -7.31 -8.79 29.25
CA CYS A 119 -7.19 -10.26 29.19
C CYS A 119 -8.58 -10.90 29.14
N ASP A 120 -9.48 -10.47 30.02
CA ASP A 120 -10.85 -10.97 30.07
C ASP A 120 -11.64 -10.66 28.80
N LEU A 121 -11.49 -9.44 28.26
CA LEU A 121 -12.17 -9.02 27.04
C LEU A 121 -11.71 -9.81 25.80
N LEU A 122 -10.40 -10.00 25.67
CA LEU A 122 -9.79 -10.63 24.50
C LEU A 122 -9.73 -12.16 24.62
N GLY A 123 -9.87 -12.70 25.83
CA GLY A 123 -9.78 -14.12 26.12
C GLY A 123 -8.37 -14.69 25.91
N ILE A 124 -7.33 -13.89 26.19
CA ILE A 124 -5.93 -14.27 26.02
C ILE A 124 -5.11 -13.94 27.28
N GLU A 125 -3.96 -14.58 27.41
CA GLU A 125 -3.10 -14.43 28.58
C GLU A 125 -2.40 -13.06 28.61
N ALA A 126 -2.08 -12.57 29.81
CA ALA A 126 -1.47 -11.26 30.00
C ALA A 126 -0.14 -11.07 29.24
N GLU A 127 0.65 -12.12 29.10
CA GLU A 127 1.89 -12.07 28.34
C GLU A 127 1.63 -11.94 26.83
N GLU A 128 0.56 -12.55 26.31
CA GLU A 128 0.15 -12.41 24.91
C GLU A 128 -0.40 -11.01 24.63
N VAL A 129 -1.19 -10.43 25.56
CA VAL A 129 -1.64 -9.03 25.46
C VAL A 129 -0.44 -8.10 25.38
N ARG A 130 0.56 -8.30 26.25
CA ARG A 130 1.79 -7.51 26.22
C ARG A 130 2.53 -7.72 24.90
N LEU A 131 2.73 -8.94 24.43
CA LEU A 131 3.51 -9.18 23.22
C LEU A 131 2.85 -8.58 21.96
N LEU A 132 1.55 -8.80 21.79
CA LEU A 132 0.80 -8.41 20.59
C LEU A 132 0.46 -6.91 20.58
N TYR A 133 0.21 -6.32 21.75
CA TYR A 133 -0.28 -4.95 21.86
C TYR A 133 0.70 -3.96 22.50
N ARG A 134 1.90 -4.39 22.95
CA ARG A 134 2.95 -3.50 23.49
C ARG A 134 3.28 -2.29 22.61
N PRO A 135 3.37 -2.39 21.27
CA PRO A 135 3.59 -1.22 20.42
C PRO A 135 2.49 -0.16 20.51
N TYR A 136 1.34 -0.51 21.10
CA TYR A 136 0.12 0.28 21.17
C TYR A 136 -0.27 0.67 22.60
N THR A 137 0.28 0.00 23.63
CA THR A 137 0.02 0.30 25.06
C THR A 137 1.03 1.25 25.69
N ALA A 138 2.21 1.41 25.09
CA ALA A 138 3.19 2.40 25.54
C ALA A 138 2.87 3.75 24.89
N SER A 139 2.88 4.83 25.68
CA SER A 139 2.62 6.22 25.27
C SER A 139 3.63 6.79 24.26
N GLU A 140 4.45 5.96 23.62
CA GLU A 140 5.26 6.36 22.49
C GLU A 140 4.38 6.27 21.25
N ASP A 141 3.57 7.30 21.02
CA ASP A 141 3.01 7.56 19.70
C ASP A 141 4.18 7.60 18.69
N PRO A 142 4.31 6.64 17.73
CA PRO A 142 5.19 6.86 16.58
C PRO A 142 4.63 7.97 15.66
N VAL A 143 3.43 8.49 15.97
CA VAL A 143 2.69 9.46 15.19
C VAL A 143 2.49 10.72 16.01
N ALA A 144 3.56 11.50 16.19
CA ALA A 144 3.40 12.93 16.43
C ALA A 144 2.58 13.50 15.26
N LYS A 145 1.29 13.76 15.48
CA LYS A 145 0.41 14.43 14.52
C LYS A 145 1.02 15.80 14.21
N GLN A 146 1.67 15.95 13.06
CA GLN A 146 1.91 17.28 12.50
C GLN A 146 0.54 17.88 12.20
N VAL A 147 0.07 18.74 13.10
CA VAL A 147 -1.15 19.52 12.90
C VAL A 147 -0.84 20.53 11.79
N PRO A 148 -1.49 20.46 10.61
CA PRO A 148 -1.25 21.44 9.57
C PRO A 148 -1.72 22.80 10.08
N HIS A 149 -0.81 23.76 10.17
CA HIS A 149 -1.12 25.15 10.51
C HIS A 149 -1.84 25.79 9.32
N LEU A 150 -3.16 25.63 9.23
CA LEU A 150 -3.98 26.38 8.29
C LEU A 150 -4.08 27.82 8.80
N ARG A 151 -3.46 28.77 8.12
CA ARG A 151 -3.78 30.20 8.25
C ARG A 151 -4.89 30.53 7.28
N LEU A 152 -5.96 31.14 7.78
CA LEU A 152 -6.92 31.83 6.92
C LEU A 152 -6.20 33.03 6.29
N VAL A 153 -6.31 33.14 4.96
CA VAL A 153 -5.96 34.36 4.25
C VAL A 153 -7.17 35.26 4.37
N GLU A 154 -7.04 36.33 5.13
CA GLU A 154 -8.01 37.44 5.15
C GLU A 154 -7.95 38.23 3.84
#